data_AF-A0AAD6VHV3-F1
#
_entry.id   AF-A0AAD6VHV3-F1
#
_cell.length_a   1.000
_cell.length_b   1.000
_cell.length_c   1.000
_cell.angle_alpha   90.00
_cell.angle_beta   90.00
_cell.angle_gamma   90.00
#
_symmetry.space_group_name_H-M   'P 1'
#
loop_
_entity.id
_entity.type
_entity.pdbx_description
1 polymer ?
#
loop_
_entity_poly.entity_id
_entity_poly.type
_entity_poly.pdbx_seq_one_letter_code
_entity_poly.pdbx_strand_id
1 'polypeptide(L)'
;MRLSCSAGDPWLPPTVDDIQPQMDRVYGQGKYVVNARDVWTHLLHYRCHDWRRMFLDFAMRAFKKQIEAAEEEVIENAQKKEAQLSQGLDDIQMPDEENDAFDLTTPEGIAEYVAYQLDGTGDGHTKHFHWKDFNAEEPGLFGTYLLLYTFAAHLSFLDTLPVDLARSEERPYTAVLMAIQAVEYMLLRWTTGAYVPPSREQKEQFSADNWGDYTESVGPKKQRILRRATKFLKTLQEWTDEDWEGFLEEAAAYKEKGRRNRRISSRASSRASSQAPDEDDVIEEAEEQFVICRR
;
A
#
# COMPACT_ATOMS: atom_id res chain seq x y z
N MET A 1 14.66 12.86 -9.08
CA MET A 1 14.27 13.56 -7.83
C MET A 1 14.42 12.56 -6.70
N ARG A 2 15.35 12.80 -5.77
CA ARG A 2 15.47 11.97 -4.57
C ARG A 2 14.31 12.33 -3.65
N LEU A 3 13.22 11.57 -3.72
CA LEU A 3 12.29 11.48 -2.58
C LEU A 3 12.88 10.44 -1.62
N SER A 4 14.11 10.67 -1.15
CA SER A 4 14.64 9.90 -0.03
C SER A 4 13.96 10.49 1.21
N CYS A 5 12.82 9.93 1.61
CA CYS A 5 12.46 9.95 3.01
C CYS A 5 13.71 9.46 3.76
N SER A 6 14.21 10.28 4.70
CA SER A 6 15.53 10.17 5.31
C SER A 6 15.92 8.71 5.61
N ALA A 7 17.07 8.28 5.07
CA ALA A 7 17.81 7.04 5.32
C ALA A 7 17.07 5.95 6.13
N GLY A 8 15.97 5.41 5.58
CA GLY A 8 15.32 4.20 6.11
C GLY A 8 14.09 4.40 7.01
N ASP A 9 13.60 5.63 7.21
CA ASP A 9 12.27 5.87 7.82
C ASP A 9 11.26 6.32 6.76
N PRO A 10 10.19 5.55 6.50
CA PRO A 10 9.23 5.88 5.45
C PRO A 10 8.24 7.01 5.85
N TRP A 11 8.20 7.41 7.12
CA TRP A 11 7.31 8.45 7.65
C TRP A 11 7.98 9.81 7.79
N LEU A 12 9.30 9.87 7.84
CA LEU A 12 10.02 11.14 7.90
C LEU A 12 9.91 11.90 6.56
N PRO A 13 9.41 13.15 6.57
CA PRO A 13 9.39 13.97 5.38
C PRO A 13 10.82 14.43 5.01
N PRO A 14 11.07 14.78 3.73
CA PRO A 14 12.32 15.39 3.32
C PRO A 14 12.60 16.68 4.11
N THR A 15 13.82 16.84 4.58
CA THR A 15 14.29 18.04 5.29
C THR A 15 14.68 19.14 4.30
N VAL A 16 14.87 20.37 4.78
CA VAL A 16 15.37 21.48 3.93
C VAL A 16 16.70 21.10 3.26
N ASP A 17 17.57 20.38 3.97
CA ASP A 17 18.88 19.95 3.48
C ASP A 17 18.75 18.89 2.37
N ASP A 18 17.68 18.09 2.37
CA ASP A 18 17.37 17.16 1.28
C ASP A 18 16.83 17.88 0.04
N ILE A 19 16.08 18.97 0.26
CA ILE A 19 15.31 19.68 -0.78
C ILE A 19 16.18 20.70 -1.52
N GLN A 20 16.98 21.48 -0.80
CA GLN A 20 17.77 22.57 -1.35
C GLN A 20 18.67 22.12 -2.52
N PRO A 21 19.42 21.00 -2.43
CA PRO A 21 20.24 20.53 -3.54
C PRO A 21 19.43 20.16 -4.79
N GLN A 22 18.20 19.66 -4.63
CA GLN A 22 17.32 19.34 -5.76
C GLN A 22 16.81 20.62 -6.42
N MET A 23 16.47 21.64 -5.64
CA MET A 23 16.06 22.94 -6.14
C MET A 23 17.19 23.63 -6.90
N ASP A 24 18.41 23.61 -6.35
CA ASP A 24 19.60 24.16 -7.00
C ASP A 24 19.92 23.42 -8.31
N ARG A 25 19.73 22.10 -8.34
CA ARG A 25 19.93 21.30 -9.56
C ARG A 25 18.92 21.62 -10.66
N VAL A 26 17.63 21.80 -10.31
CA VAL A 26 16.56 22.01 -11.30
C VAL A 26 16.51 23.46 -11.78
N TYR A 27 16.70 24.42 -10.88
CA TYR A 27 16.47 25.84 -11.16
C TYR A 27 17.74 26.69 -11.23
N GLY A 28 18.89 26.14 -10.83
CA GLY A 28 20.17 26.85 -10.74
C GLY A 28 20.52 27.19 -9.29
N GLN A 29 21.80 27.05 -8.97
CA GLN A 29 22.32 27.24 -7.61
C GLN A 29 22.00 28.63 -7.05
N GLY A 30 21.41 28.67 -5.86
CA GLY A 30 21.11 29.90 -5.14
C GLY A 30 19.96 30.72 -5.71
N LYS A 31 19.26 30.24 -6.74
CA LYS A 31 18.10 30.93 -7.32
C LYS A 31 16.89 30.94 -6.37
N TYR A 32 16.73 29.85 -5.61
CA TYR A 32 15.70 29.70 -4.59
C TYR A 32 16.36 29.25 -3.30
N VAL A 33 15.95 29.83 -2.17
CA VAL A 33 16.36 29.42 -0.83
C VAL A 33 15.15 28.78 -0.15
N VAL A 34 15.24 27.47 0.07
CA VAL A 34 14.19 26.67 0.69
C VAL A 34 14.21 26.91 2.19
N ASN A 35 13.03 27.15 2.76
CA ASN A 35 12.83 27.25 4.21
C ASN A 35 11.81 26.22 4.66
N ALA A 36 11.83 25.82 5.93
CA ALA A 36 10.92 24.80 6.47
C ALA A 36 9.42 25.15 6.34
N ARG A 37 9.08 26.43 6.16
CA ARG A 37 7.70 26.93 5.97
C ARG A 37 7.42 27.38 4.53
N ASP A 38 8.32 27.09 3.61
CA ASP A 38 8.19 27.50 2.22
C ASP A 38 7.15 26.63 1.47
N VAL A 39 6.65 27.14 0.36
CA VAL A 39 5.72 26.46 -0.55
C VAL A 39 6.31 25.13 -1.02
N TRP A 40 7.62 25.08 -1.29
CA TRP A 40 8.30 23.85 -1.72
C TRP A 40 8.23 22.73 -0.70
N THR A 41 8.45 23.04 0.58
CA THR A 41 8.35 22.05 1.67
C THR A 41 6.92 21.53 1.81
N HIS A 42 5.91 22.42 1.77
CA HIS A 42 4.51 22.00 1.82
C HIS A 42 4.09 21.14 0.62
N LEU A 43 4.50 21.51 -0.60
CA LEU A 43 4.22 20.72 -1.80
C LEU A 43 4.85 19.33 -1.72
N LEU A 44 6.06 19.23 -1.18
CA LEU A 44 6.72 17.95 -0.98
C LEU A 44 6.07 17.11 0.11
N HIS A 45 5.65 17.71 1.22
CA HIS A 45 4.90 17.01 2.26
C HIS A 45 3.59 16.44 1.69
N TYR A 46 2.87 17.24 0.90
CA TYR A 46 1.67 16.79 0.21
C TYR A 46 1.98 15.62 -0.74
N ARG A 47 3.06 15.73 -1.54
CA ARG A 47 3.47 14.65 -2.45
C ARG A 47 3.89 13.37 -1.70
N CYS A 48 4.55 13.49 -0.55
CA CYS A 48 4.89 12.36 0.31
C CYS A 48 3.63 11.72 0.90
N HIS A 49 2.63 12.51 1.30
CA HIS A 49 1.34 11.98 1.75
C HIS A 49 0.65 11.18 0.64
N ASP A 50 0.53 11.74 -0.57
CA ASP A 50 -0.05 11.05 -1.72
C ASP A 50 0.71 9.75 -2.05
N TRP A 51 2.05 9.82 -2.02
CA TRP A 51 2.91 8.66 -2.25
C TRP A 51 2.68 7.55 -1.22
N ARG A 52 2.54 7.87 0.07
CA ARG A 52 2.20 6.89 1.12
C ARG A 52 0.80 6.31 0.94
N ARG A 53 -0.18 7.17 0.67
CA ARG A 53 -1.58 6.76 0.45
C ARG A 53 -1.71 5.80 -0.73
N MET A 54 -0.91 6.01 -1.78
CA MET A 54 -0.86 5.15 -2.95
C MET A 54 -0.52 3.69 -2.59
N PHE A 55 0.40 3.43 -1.65
CA PHE A 55 0.67 2.05 -1.22
C PHE A 55 -0.55 1.42 -0.57
N LEU A 56 -1.24 2.16 0.31
CA LEU A 56 -2.46 1.66 0.94
C LEU A 56 -3.54 1.34 -0.09
N ASP A 57 -3.73 2.21 -1.09
CA ASP A 57 -4.68 1.95 -2.16
C ASP A 57 -4.31 0.70 -2.98
N PHE A 58 -3.02 0.46 -3.22
CA PHE A 58 -2.54 -0.75 -3.91
C PHE A 58 -2.68 -2.00 -3.06
N ALA A 59 -2.40 -1.94 -1.75
CA ALA A 59 -2.60 -3.06 -0.84
C ALA A 59 -4.07 -3.47 -0.76
N MET A 60 -4.97 -2.48 -0.67
CA MET A 60 -6.42 -2.72 -0.70
C MET A 60 -6.86 -3.35 -2.04
N ARG A 61 -6.32 -2.90 -3.17
CA ARG A 61 -6.62 -3.49 -4.48
C ARG A 61 -6.07 -4.91 -4.61
N ALA A 62 -4.84 -5.15 -4.15
CA ALA A 62 -4.21 -6.47 -4.20
C ALA A 62 -5.09 -7.50 -3.48
N PHE A 63 -5.48 -7.19 -2.25
CA PHE A 63 -6.28 -8.13 -1.48
C PHE A 63 -7.68 -8.35 -2.06
N LYS A 64 -8.34 -7.30 -2.55
CA LYS A 64 -9.61 -7.44 -3.28
C LYS A 64 -9.48 -8.32 -4.51
N LYS A 65 -8.42 -8.15 -5.31
CA LYS A 65 -8.16 -9.00 -6.47
C LYS A 65 -7.94 -10.46 -6.09
N GLN A 66 -7.32 -10.71 -4.94
CA GLN A 66 -7.12 -12.07 -4.46
C GLN A 66 -8.45 -12.73 -4.07
N ILE A 67 -9.36 -11.98 -3.44
CA ILE A 67 -10.73 -12.45 -3.14
C ILE A 67 -11.52 -12.69 -4.44
N GLU A 68 -11.52 -11.71 -5.36
CA GLU A 68 -12.21 -11.82 -6.65
C GLU A 68 -11.70 -13.02 -7.47
N ALA A 69 -10.39 -13.28 -7.48
CA ALA A 69 -9.81 -14.43 -8.17
C ALA A 69 -10.30 -15.77 -7.60
N ALA A 70 -10.41 -15.88 -6.27
CA ALA A 70 -10.95 -17.09 -5.62
C ALA A 70 -12.44 -17.28 -5.97
N GLU A 71 -13.23 -16.21 -6.01
CA GLU A 71 -14.63 -16.26 -6.45
C GLU A 71 -14.76 -16.71 -7.92
N GLU A 72 -13.92 -16.17 -8.82
CA GLU A 72 -13.90 -16.54 -10.24
C GLU A 72 -13.54 -18.02 -10.45
N GLU A 73 -12.58 -18.54 -9.69
CA GLU A 73 -12.17 -19.94 -9.77
C GLU A 73 -13.31 -20.90 -9.38
N VAL A 74 -14.03 -20.59 -8.30
CA VAL A 74 -15.21 -21.39 -7.88
C VAL A 74 -16.28 -21.40 -8.97
N ILE A 75 -16.53 -20.26 -9.62
CA ILE A 75 -17.50 -20.17 -10.73
C ILE A 75 -17.03 -20.99 -11.93
N GLU A 76 -15.75 -20.90 -12.32
CA GLU A 76 -15.20 -21.65 -13.45
C GLU A 76 -15.26 -23.16 -13.20
N ASN A 77 -14.94 -23.60 -11.99
CA ASN A 77 -15.00 -25.01 -11.60
C ASN A 77 -16.44 -25.55 -11.60
N ALA A 78 -17.41 -24.74 -11.14
CA ALA A 78 -18.83 -25.10 -11.24
C ALA A 78 -19.31 -25.25 -12.69
N GLN A 79 -18.91 -24.34 -13.58
CA GLN A 79 -19.25 -24.40 -15.01
C GLN A 79 -18.62 -25.62 -15.70
N LYS A 80 -17.34 -25.91 -15.41
CA LYS A 80 -16.67 -27.12 -15.92
C LYS A 80 -17.40 -28.39 -15.49
N LYS A 81 -17.83 -28.45 -14.22
CA LYS A 81 -18.59 -29.58 -13.68
C LYS A 81 -19.95 -29.76 -14.36
N GLU A 82 -20.70 -28.68 -14.57
CA GLU A 82 -21.98 -28.72 -15.29
C GLU A 82 -21.79 -29.17 -16.76
N ALA A 83 -20.76 -28.65 -17.43
CA ALA A 83 -20.43 -29.04 -18.79
C ALA A 83 -20.06 -30.53 -18.89
N GLN A 84 -19.29 -31.06 -17.94
CA GLN A 84 -18.93 -32.48 -17.88
C GLN A 84 -20.15 -33.37 -17.64
N LEU A 85 -21.05 -32.98 -16.74
CA LEU A 85 -22.30 -33.70 -16.47
C LEU A 85 -23.20 -33.76 -17.72
N SER A 86 -23.25 -32.66 -18.49
CA SER A 86 -24.02 -32.61 -19.74
C SER A 86 -23.48 -33.54 -20.85
N GLN A 87 -22.21 -33.96 -20.75
CA GLN A 87 -21.55 -34.86 -21.70
C GLN A 87 -21.70 -36.35 -21.33
N GLY A 88 -22.39 -36.68 -20.23
CA GLY A 88 -22.62 -38.07 -19.80
C GLY A 88 -21.35 -38.81 -19.36
N LEU A 89 -20.33 -38.06 -18.93
CA LEU A 89 -19.10 -38.60 -18.34
C LEU A 89 -19.33 -38.81 -16.84
N ASP A 90 -19.97 -39.92 -16.46
CA ASP A 90 -20.37 -40.20 -15.07
C ASP A 90 -19.22 -40.69 -14.16
N ASP A 91 -18.04 -40.99 -14.70
CA ASP A 91 -17.01 -41.80 -14.03
C ASP A 91 -15.59 -41.21 -14.09
N ILE A 92 -15.44 -39.90 -13.92
CA ILE A 92 -14.10 -39.28 -13.79
C ILE A 92 -13.95 -38.73 -12.38
N GLN A 93 -12.95 -39.29 -11.68
CA GLN A 93 -12.41 -38.76 -10.43
C GLN A 93 -12.28 -37.24 -10.55
N MET A 94 -13.06 -36.52 -9.73
CA MET A 94 -12.81 -35.10 -9.49
C MET A 94 -11.30 -34.97 -9.22
N PRO A 95 -10.59 -34.02 -9.87
CA PRO A 95 -9.28 -33.64 -9.35
C PRO A 95 -9.49 -33.40 -7.86
N ASP A 96 -8.70 -34.10 -7.02
CA ASP A 96 -8.75 -33.94 -5.57
C ASP A 96 -8.88 -32.43 -5.33
N GLU A 97 -9.96 -31.99 -4.67
CA GLU A 97 -10.15 -30.59 -4.30
C GLU A 97 -8.83 -30.18 -3.66
N GLU A 98 -8.01 -29.41 -4.37
CA GLU A 98 -6.84 -28.80 -3.79
C GLU A 98 -7.42 -27.97 -2.67
N ASN A 99 -7.21 -28.48 -1.46
CA ASN A 99 -7.86 -28.01 -0.27
C ASN A 99 -7.12 -26.72 0.08
N ASP A 100 -7.47 -25.66 -0.64
CA ASP A 100 -6.99 -24.32 -0.33
C ASP A 100 -7.19 -24.15 1.16
N ALA A 101 -6.10 -23.84 1.86
CA ALA A 101 -6.10 -23.83 3.31
C ALA A 101 -7.15 -22.86 3.88
N PHE A 102 -7.68 -21.95 3.06
CA PHE A 102 -8.68 -20.94 3.41
C PHE A 102 -9.68 -20.73 2.26
N ASP A 103 -10.98 -20.71 2.57
CA ASP A 103 -12.03 -20.36 1.62
C ASP A 103 -12.21 -18.83 1.54
N LEU A 104 -11.55 -18.19 0.59
CA LEU A 104 -11.63 -16.73 0.41
C LEU A 104 -12.98 -16.25 -0.16
N THR A 105 -13.93 -17.15 -0.47
CA THR A 105 -15.28 -16.77 -0.92
C THR A 105 -16.25 -16.52 0.23
N THR A 106 -15.85 -16.85 1.46
CA THR A 106 -16.65 -16.63 2.68
C THR A 106 -15.98 -15.63 3.63
N PRO A 107 -16.76 -14.84 4.40
CA PRO A 107 -16.20 -13.98 5.43
C PRO A 107 -15.35 -14.77 6.44
N GLU A 108 -15.78 -15.96 6.83
CA GLU A 108 -15.08 -16.81 7.78
C GLU A 108 -13.70 -17.22 7.25
N GLY A 109 -13.61 -17.72 6.02
CA GLY A 109 -12.32 -18.09 5.44
C GLY A 109 -11.42 -16.90 5.14
N ILE A 110 -11.97 -15.73 4.78
CA ILE A 110 -11.20 -14.47 4.70
C ILE A 110 -10.62 -14.11 6.09
N ALA A 111 -11.42 -14.21 7.16
CA ALA A 111 -10.97 -13.92 8.52
C ALA A 111 -9.86 -14.88 8.97
N GLU A 112 -9.98 -16.17 8.66
CA GLU A 112 -8.97 -17.19 8.94
C GLU A 112 -7.67 -16.94 8.17
N TYR A 113 -7.76 -16.63 6.88
CA TYR A 113 -6.60 -16.24 6.06
C TYR A 113 -5.91 -15.00 6.64
N VAL A 114 -6.67 -13.96 6.98
CA VAL A 114 -6.12 -12.73 7.56
C VAL A 114 -5.47 -13.00 8.91
N ALA A 115 -6.08 -13.82 9.75
CA ALA A 115 -5.52 -14.22 11.04
C ALA A 115 -4.20 -14.97 10.84
N TYR A 116 -4.15 -15.93 9.91
CA TYR A 116 -2.93 -16.64 9.54
C TYR A 116 -1.83 -15.69 9.05
N GLN A 117 -2.16 -14.78 8.12
CA GLN A 117 -1.21 -13.82 7.58
C GLN A 117 -0.63 -12.90 8.66
N LEU A 118 -1.47 -12.46 9.60
CA LEU A 118 -1.07 -11.59 10.71
C LEU A 118 -0.39 -12.32 11.86
N ASP A 119 -0.50 -13.65 11.92
CA ASP A 119 0.10 -14.47 12.95
C ASP A 119 1.62 -14.42 12.88
N GLY A 120 2.25 -14.53 14.04
CA GLY A 120 3.70 -14.57 14.16
C GLY A 120 4.25 -15.90 13.66
N THR A 121 5.39 -15.87 12.98
CA THR A 121 6.15 -17.09 12.69
C THR A 121 6.70 -17.72 13.98
N GLY A 122 7.23 -18.94 13.91
CA GLY A 122 7.76 -19.65 15.09
C GLY A 122 8.86 -18.92 15.87
N ASP A 123 9.50 -17.90 15.27
CA ASP A 123 10.46 -17.01 15.91
C ASP A 123 9.81 -15.81 16.66
N GLY A 124 8.51 -15.58 16.49
CA GLY A 124 7.74 -14.48 17.07
C GLY A 124 8.12 -13.08 16.57
N HIS A 125 8.99 -12.97 15.56
CA HIS A 125 9.56 -11.70 15.11
C HIS A 125 8.99 -11.22 13.78
N THR A 126 8.65 -12.16 12.91
CA THR A 126 8.07 -11.90 11.60
C THR A 126 6.65 -12.48 11.52
N LYS A 127 5.96 -12.18 10.42
CA LYS A 127 4.55 -12.56 10.20
C LYS A 127 4.50 -13.35 8.90
N HIS A 128 3.52 -14.23 8.74
CA HIS A 128 3.44 -15.07 7.55
C HIS A 128 3.43 -14.27 6.24
N PHE A 129 2.74 -13.12 6.19
CA PHE A 129 2.71 -12.30 4.96
C PHE A 129 4.06 -11.70 4.56
N HIS A 130 5.05 -11.73 5.46
CA HIS A 130 6.41 -11.30 5.17
C HIS A 130 7.24 -12.36 4.45
N TRP A 131 6.77 -13.59 4.25
CA TRP A 131 7.56 -14.68 3.66
C TRP A 131 7.01 -15.12 2.31
N LYS A 132 7.89 -15.44 1.35
CA LYS A 132 7.49 -15.99 0.06
C LYS A 132 7.01 -17.43 0.18
N ASP A 133 7.77 -18.31 0.83
CA ASP A 133 7.32 -19.66 1.21
C ASP A 133 7.89 -20.05 2.58
N PHE A 134 7.04 -20.62 3.45
CA PHE A 134 7.34 -20.80 4.88
C PHE A 134 8.20 -22.06 5.17
N ASN A 135 8.32 -23.01 4.23
CA ASN A 135 9.12 -24.24 4.34
C ASN A 135 9.34 -24.86 2.93
N ALA A 136 10.43 -25.55 2.55
CA ALA A 136 11.71 -25.84 3.19
C ALA A 136 12.85 -25.52 2.19
N GLU A 137 13.96 -24.99 2.70
CA GLU A 137 15.17 -24.50 1.98
C GLU A 137 15.15 -23.02 1.51
N GLU A 138 14.15 -22.27 2.01
CA GLU A 138 14.08 -20.80 2.21
C GLU A 138 13.96 -19.86 0.99
N PRO A 139 12.74 -19.63 0.52
CA PRO A 139 12.42 -18.53 -0.40
C PRO A 139 12.04 -17.21 0.29
N GLY A 140 12.31 -16.13 -0.44
CA GLY A 140 12.68 -14.81 0.08
C GLY A 140 11.66 -14.07 0.96
N LEU A 141 12.21 -13.32 1.91
CA LEU A 141 11.48 -12.30 2.67
C LEU A 141 10.84 -11.29 1.70
N PHE A 142 9.61 -10.90 1.96
CA PHE A 142 8.80 -9.92 1.22
C PHE A 142 8.33 -10.31 -0.19
N GLY A 143 8.37 -11.60 -0.54
CA GLY A 143 7.93 -12.09 -1.85
C GLY A 143 6.44 -12.45 -1.98
N THR A 144 5.60 -12.15 -0.99
CA THR A 144 4.15 -12.43 -1.13
C THR A 144 3.52 -11.58 -2.22
N TYR A 145 2.48 -12.13 -2.87
CA TYR A 145 1.67 -11.40 -3.85
C TYR A 145 1.23 -10.02 -3.33
N LEU A 146 0.76 -9.96 -2.07
CA LEU A 146 0.33 -8.71 -1.45
C LEU A 146 1.46 -7.68 -1.39
N LEU A 147 2.68 -8.07 -1.01
CA LEU A 147 3.81 -7.15 -0.90
C LEU A 147 4.34 -6.74 -2.27
N LEU A 148 4.52 -7.68 -3.19
CA LEU A 148 4.99 -7.40 -4.56
C LEU A 148 4.03 -6.47 -5.30
N TYR A 149 2.72 -6.75 -5.23
CA TYR A 149 1.70 -5.90 -5.83
C TYR A 149 1.68 -4.51 -5.18
N THR A 150 1.77 -4.45 -3.85
CA THR A 150 1.78 -3.18 -3.11
C THR A 150 3.03 -2.35 -3.45
N PHE A 151 4.19 -2.98 -3.53
CA PHE A 151 5.44 -2.31 -3.91
C PHE A 151 5.44 -1.84 -5.37
N ALA A 152 4.73 -2.54 -6.27
CA ALA A 152 4.57 -2.11 -7.66
C ALA A 152 3.94 -0.70 -7.79
N ALA A 153 3.27 -0.19 -6.75
CA ALA A 153 2.86 1.20 -6.64
C ALA A 153 4.05 2.18 -6.76
N HIS A 154 5.15 1.89 -6.06
CA HIS A 154 6.38 2.68 -6.13
C HIS A 154 6.97 2.66 -7.53
N LEU A 155 7.05 1.49 -8.16
CA LEU A 155 7.56 1.34 -9.52
C LEU A 155 6.68 2.09 -10.54
N SER A 156 5.36 2.02 -10.37
CA SER A 156 4.40 2.76 -11.20
C SER A 156 4.55 4.27 -11.03
N PHE A 157 4.80 4.73 -9.79
CA PHE A 157 5.09 6.13 -9.51
C PHE A 157 6.38 6.61 -10.18
N LEU A 158 7.45 5.81 -10.15
CA LEU A 158 8.73 6.14 -10.78
C LEU A 158 8.61 6.29 -12.31
N ASP A 159 7.68 5.59 -12.95
CA ASP A 159 7.40 5.72 -14.39
C ASP A 159 6.68 7.04 -14.74
N THR A 160 6.06 7.69 -13.77
CA THR A 160 5.44 9.02 -13.97
C THR A 160 6.44 10.16 -13.92
N LEU A 161 7.66 9.91 -13.44
CA LEU A 161 8.70 10.92 -13.31
C LEU A 161 9.38 11.18 -14.66
N PRO A 162 9.72 12.44 -14.99
CA PRO A 162 10.52 12.77 -16.17
C PRO A 162 11.82 11.97 -16.26
N VAL A 163 12.17 11.49 -17.46
CA VAL A 163 13.32 10.60 -17.72
C VAL A 163 14.66 11.29 -17.43
N ASP A 164 14.70 12.62 -17.59
CA ASP A 164 15.86 13.48 -17.32
C ASP A 164 16.12 13.68 -15.82
N LEU A 165 15.14 13.39 -14.96
CA LEU A 165 15.35 13.32 -13.53
C LEU A 165 16.02 12.01 -13.18
N ALA A 166 17.31 12.08 -12.82
CA ALA A 166 18.05 10.93 -12.31
C ALA A 166 17.23 10.20 -11.23
N ARG A 167 16.97 8.92 -11.48
CA ARG A 167 16.50 7.96 -10.49
C ARG A 167 17.65 7.73 -9.49
N SER A 168 17.32 7.51 -8.23
CA SER A 168 18.36 7.18 -7.25
C SER A 168 18.95 5.81 -7.61
N GLU A 169 20.27 5.67 -7.48
CA GLU A 169 20.95 4.37 -7.49
C GLU A 169 20.79 3.66 -6.14
N GLU A 170 20.35 4.38 -5.11
CA GLU A 170 20.09 3.82 -3.78
C GLU A 170 18.90 2.85 -3.84
N ARG A 171 19.03 1.73 -3.12
CA ARG A 171 17.96 0.74 -2.98
C ARG A 171 16.72 1.38 -2.31
N PRO A 172 15.50 1.05 -2.76
CA PRO A 172 14.27 1.72 -2.31
C PRO A 172 13.77 1.16 -0.97
N TYR A 173 14.61 1.14 0.05
CA TYR A 173 14.31 0.59 1.38
C TYR A 173 12.99 1.13 1.95
N THR A 174 12.81 2.45 1.91
CA THR A 174 11.62 3.13 2.45
C THR A 174 10.34 2.72 1.73
N ALA A 175 10.42 2.42 0.43
CA ALA A 175 9.26 1.96 -0.35
C ALA A 175 8.86 0.53 0.06
N VAL A 176 9.83 -0.36 0.30
CA VAL A 176 9.55 -1.71 0.82
C VAL A 176 8.93 -1.64 2.22
N LEU A 177 9.52 -0.84 3.12
CA LEU A 177 8.97 -0.64 4.46
C LEU A 177 7.55 -0.06 4.44
N MET A 178 7.27 0.89 3.55
CA MET A 178 5.92 1.44 3.38
C MET A 178 4.94 0.40 2.83
N ALA A 179 5.37 -0.45 1.90
CA ALA A 179 4.55 -1.55 1.39
C ALA A 179 4.17 -2.54 2.50
N ILE A 180 5.13 -2.92 3.36
CA ILE A 180 4.90 -3.78 4.53
C ILE A 180 3.80 -3.18 5.43
N GLN A 181 3.92 -1.91 5.77
CA GLN A 181 2.95 -1.26 6.66
C GLN A 181 1.58 -1.09 6.02
N ALA A 182 1.53 -0.82 4.71
CA ALA A 182 0.28 -0.72 3.98
C ALA A 182 -0.45 -2.07 3.93
N VAL A 183 0.26 -3.18 3.69
CA VAL A 183 -0.31 -4.53 3.73
C VAL A 183 -0.78 -4.88 5.14
N GLU A 184 0.04 -4.64 6.15
CA GLU A 184 -0.33 -4.89 7.55
C GLU A 184 -1.58 -4.08 7.96
N TYR A 185 -1.62 -2.79 7.61
CA TYR A 185 -2.78 -1.93 7.84
C TYR A 185 -4.02 -2.49 7.18
N MET A 186 -3.91 -2.86 5.90
CA MET A 186 -5.01 -3.40 5.14
C MET A 186 -5.53 -4.70 5.77
N LEU A 187 -4.66 -5.65 6.10
CA LEU A 187 -5.05 -6.93 6.71
C LEU A 187 -5.80 -6.71 8.03
N LEU A 188 -5.37 -5.77 8.88
CA LEU A 188 -6.10 -5.45 10.11
C LEU A 188 -7.55 -5.01 9.88
N ARG A 189 -7.84 -4.40 8.72
CA ARG A 189 -9.20 -3.97 8.34
C ARG A 189 -10.09 -5.09 7.82
N TRP A 190 -9.53 -6.28 7.59
CA TRP A 190 -10.26 -7.46 7.12
C TRP A 190 -10.30 -8.58 8.16
N THR A 191 -9.93 -8.30 9.41
CA THR A 191 -9.90 -9.28 10.50
C THR A 191 -11.25 -9.93 10.82
N THR A 192 -12.36 -9.31 10.38
CA THR A 192 -13.72 -9.85 10.57
C THR A 192 -14.23 -10.62 9.34
N GLY A 193 -13.42 -10.78 8.29
CA GLY A 193 -13.87 -11.31 7.01
C GLY A 193 -14.46 -10.26 6.06
N ALA A 194 -14.90 -9.12 6.61
CA ALA A 194 -15.37 -7.97 5.86
C ALA A 194 -14.47 -6.75 6.08
N TYR A 195 -14.43 -5.86 5.08
CA TYR A 195 -13.71 -4.60 5.19
C TYR A 195 -14.37 -3.67 6.21
N VAL A 196 -13.65 -3.39 7.29
CA VAL A 196 -14.04 -2.40 8.29
C VAL A 196 -13.25 -1.12 8.02
N PRO A 197 -13.89 -0.02 7.56
CA PRO A 197 -13.18 1.24 7.35
C PRO A 197 -12.63 1.78 8.68
N PRO A 198 -11.51 2.51 8.67
CA PRO A 198 -11.02 3.16 9.88
C PRO A 198 -12.08 4.12 10.43
N SER A 199 -12.22 4.17 11.75
CA SER A 199 -13.03 5.20 12.38
C SER A 199 -12.50 6.59 12.02
N ARG A 200 -13.36 7.62 12.14
CA ARG A 200 -12.93 9.02 11.95
C ARG A 200 -11.90 9.46 13.00
N GLU A 201 -11.70 8.67 14.06
CA GLU A 201 -10.72 8.96 15.10
C GLU A 201 -9.30 8.94 14.52
N GLN A 202 -8.50 9.93 14.92
CA GLN A 202 -7.15 10.07 14.42
C GLN A 202 -6.30 8.82 14.64
N LYS A 203 -6.55 8.03 15.70
CA LYS A 203 -5.75 6.86 16.10
C LYS A 203 -5.79 5.68 15.12
N GLU A 204 -6.78 5.67 14.23
CA GLU A 204 -7.00 4.60 13.27
C GLU A 204 -6.52 4.93 11.86
N GLN A 205 -6.09 6.17 11.65
CA GLN A 205 -5.62 6.63 10.35
C GLN A 205 -4.25 6.06 10.01
N PHE A 206 -4.02 5.82 8.71
CA PHE A 206 -2.71 5.43 8.19
C PHE A 206 -1.79 6.65 8.14
N SER A 207 -1.25 7.03 9.30
CA SER A 207 -0.46 8.23 9.52
C SER A 207 0.83 7.92 10.28
N ALA A 208 1.79 8.86 10.24
CA ALA A 208 3.05 8.74 10.96
C ALA A 208 2.86 8.55 12.46
N ASP A 209 1.88 9.24 13.07
CA ASP A 209 1.65 9.17 14.51
C ASP A 209 1.19 7.77 14.96
N ASN A 210 0.49 7.04 14.11
CA ASN A 210 -0.06 5.73 14.44
C ASN A 210 0.80 4.57 13.92
N TRP A 211 1.48 4.77 12.78
CA TRP A 211 2.18 3.73 12.03
C TRP A 211 3.68 3.97 11.91
N GLY A 212 4.18 5.14 12.31
CA GLY A 212 5.60 5.37 12.49
C GLY A 212 6.17 4.63 13.70
N ASP A 213 7.48 4.66 13.82
CA ASP A 213 8.15 4.23 15.04
C ASP A 213 7.80 5.17 16.18
N TYR A 214 7.52 4.62 17.36
CA TYR A 214 7.15 5.41 18.53
C TYR A 214 7.98 5.03 19.74
N THR A 215 8.08 5.96 20.67
CA THR A 215 8.83 5.79 21.91
C THR A 215 7.87 5.55 23.06
N GLU A 216 8.04 4.43 23.73
CA GLU A 216 7.29 4.09 24.94
C GLU A 216 8.14 4.37 26.18
N SER A 217 7.53 4.97 27.20
CA SER A 217 8.16 5.16 28.50
C SER A 217 8.08 3.86 29.30
N VAL A 218 9.21 3.20 29.54
CA VAL A 218 9.31 1.96 30.33
C VAL A 218 9.67 2.27 31.79
N GLY A 219 9.64 3.54 32.18
CA GLY A 219 9.93 4.00 33.52
C GLY A 219 10.38 5.47 33.56
N PRO A 220 10.62 6.03 34.76
CA PRO A 220 10.81 7.47 34.94
C PRO A 220 12.00 8.09 34.19
N LYS A 221 12.93 7.27 33.67
CA LYS A 221 14.09 7.72 32.86
C LYS A 221 14.45 6.76 31.71
N LYS A 222 13.58 5.81 31.36
CA LYS A 222 13.87 4.81 30.34
C LYS A 222 12.84 4.89 29.24
N GLN A 223 13.31 5.19 28.04
CA GLN A 223 12.53 5.20 26.82
C GLN A 223 12.96 4.01 25.96
N ARG A 224 11.99 3.28 25.43
CA ARG A 224 12.21 2.20 24.47
C ARG A 224 11.57 2.60 23.16
N ILE A 225 12.35 2.56 22.08
CA ILE A 225 11.83 2.76 20.73
C ILE A 225 11.20 1.44 20.29
N LEU A 226 9.90 1.46 20.04
CA LEU A 226 9.17 0.36 19.42
C LEU A 226 9.15 0.59 17.92
N ARG A 227 9.93 -0.24 17.22
CA ARG A 227 10.07 -0.20 15.77
C ARG A 227 8.94 -1.01 15.13
N ARG A 228 8.17 -0.40 14.23
CA ARG A 228 7.11 -1.11 13.48
C ARG A 228 7.68 -1.78 12.25
N ALA A 229 8.03 -0.99 11.24
CA ALA A 229 8.63 -1.49 10.00
C ALA A 229 10.15 -1.36 9.97
N THR A 230 10.73 -0.35 10.63
CA THR A 230 12.19 -0.15 10.60
C THR A 230 12.98 -1.28 11.27
N LYS A 231 12.31 -2.19 11.99
CA LYS A 231 12.91 -3.45 12.47
C LYS A 231 13.44 -4.31 11.31
N PHE A 232 12.84 -4.20 10.12
CA PHE A 232 13.24 -4.92 8.91
C PHE A 232 14.36 -4.23 8.12
N LEU A 233 14.72 -2.99 8.47
CA LEU A 233 15.73 -2.23 7.72
C LEU A 233 17.08 -2.95 7.71
N LYS A 234 17.48 -3.54 8.84
CA LYS A 234 18.75 -4.27 8.93
C LYS A 234 18.75 -5.47 7.97
N THR A 235 17.66 -6.24 7.95
CA THR A 235 17.52 -7.40 7.06
C THR A 235 17.56 -6.98 5.59
N LEU A 236 16.88 -5.88 5.23
CA LEU A 236 16.93 -5.35 3.87
C LEU A 236 18.32 -4.85 3.47
N GLN A 237 19.11 -4.32 4.42
CA GLN A 237 20.49 -3.90 4.18
C GLN A 237 21.45 -5.08 4.00
N GLU A 238 21.07 -6.27 4.46
CA GLU A 238 21.82 -7.51 4.29
C GLU A 238 21.50 -8.22 2.97
N TRP A 239 20.47 -7.78 2.23
CA TRP A 239 20.14 -8.30 0.89
C TRP A 239 21.27 -8.06 -0.10
N THR A 240 21.54 -9.10 -0.89
CA THR A 240 22.47 -9.06 -2.01
C THR A 240 21.89 -8.29 -3.20
N ASP A 241 22.73 -8.00 -4.20
CA ASP A 241 22.26 -7.32 -5.40
C ASP A 241 21.30 -8.20 -6.19
N GLU A 242 21.51 -9.52 -6.17
CA GLU A 242 20.66 -10.55 -6.75
C GLU A 242 19.28 -10.60 -6.08
N ASP A 243 19.23 -10.52 -4.73
CA ASP A 243 17.97 -10.47 -3.98
C ASP A 243 17.13 -9.25 -4.40
N TRP A 244 17.78 -8.09 -4.50
CA TRP A 244 17.12 -6.86 -4.94
C TRP A 244 16.67 -6.93 -6.39
N GLU A 245 17.48 -7.50 -7.30
CA GLU A 245 17.12 -7.64 -8.70
C GLU A 245 15.89 -8.55 -8.86
N GLY A 246 15.90 -9.72 -8.23
CA GLY A 246 14.77 -10.65 -8.24
C GLY A 246 13.51 -10.02 -7.66
N PHE A 247 13.60 -9.35 -6.50
CA PHE A 247 12.45 -8.64 -5.91
C PHE A 247 11.89 -7.56 -6.84
N LEU A 248 12.76 -6.76 -7.46
CA LEU A 248 12.33 -5.68 -8.36
C LEU A 248 11.73 -6.22 -9.66
N GLU A 249 12.26 -7.31 -10.21
CA GLU A 249 11.72 -7.99 -11.40
C GLU A 249 10.33 -8.57 -11.12
N GLU A 250 10.19 -9.30 -10.02
CA GLU A 250 8.91 -9.88 -9.60
C GLU A 250 7.86 -8.79 -9.34
N ALA A 251 8.22 -7.73 -8.62
CA ALA A 251 7.30 -6.62 -8.39
C ALA A 251 6.96 -5.85 -9.69
N ALA A 252 7.87 -5.81 -10.66
CA ALA A 252 7.63 -5.15 -11.94
C ALA A 252 6.52 -5.84 -12.75
N ALA A 253 6.30 -7.14 -12.57
CA ALA A 253 5.22 -7.89 -13.21
C ALA A 253 3.82 -7.36 -12.83
N TYR A 254 3.70 -6.74 -11.64
CA TYR A 254 2.44 -6.20 -11.12
C TYR A 254 2.23 -4.71 -11.41
N LYS A 255 3.14 -4.06 -12.16
CA LYS A 255 2.99 -2.65 -12.52
C LYS A 255 1.71 -2.43 -13.31
N GLU A 256 0.90 -1.47 -12.87
CA GLU A 256 -0.24 -1.03 -13.65
C GLU A 256 0.30 -0.36 -14.93
N LYS A 257 0.00 -0.95 -16.10
CA LYS A 257 0.27 -0.30 -17.39
C LYS A 257 -0.48 1.03 -17.37
N GLY A 258 0.27 2.13 -17.26
CA GLY A 258 -0.26 3.43 -16.93
C GLY A 258 -1.54 3.74 -17.71
N ARG A 259 -2.66 3.89 -16.98
CA ARG A 259 -3.80 4.62 -17.50
C ARG A 259 -3.29 6.03 -17.77
N ARG A 260 -2.89 6.32 -19.02
CA ARG A 260 -2.68 7.69 -19.51
C ARG A 260 -3.87 8.51 -19.01
N ASN A 261 -3.61 9.38 -18.04
CA ASN A 261 -4.49 10.40 -17.47
C ASN A 261 -5.90 10.41 -18.08
N ARG A 262 -6.81 9.57 -17.57
CA ARG A 262 -8.23 9.84 -17.77
C ARG A 262 -8.57 11.06 -16.90
N ARG A 263 -8.56 12.21 -17.57
CA ARG A 263 -9.25 13.47 -17.23
C ARG A 263 -8.71 14.26 -16.04
N ILE A 264 -7.62 14.98 -16.29
CA ILE A 264 -7.59 16.42 -15.96
C ILE A 264 -8.25 17.13 -17.15
N SER A 265 -9.57 17.01 -17.26
CA SER A 265 -10.38 17.83 -18.18
C SER A 265 -11.79 18.02 -17.61
N SER A 266 -11.89 18.88 -16.61
CA SER A 266 -13.06 19.73 -16.43
C SER A 266 -12.54 21.16 -16.19
N ARG A 267 -12.07 21.74 -17.30
CA ARG A 267 -12.00 23.18 -17.45
C ARG A 267 -13.40 23.74 -17.22
N ALA A 268 -13.48 24.84 -16.49
CA ALA A 268 -14.39 25.96 -16.69
C ALA A 268 -15.47 25.74 -17.77
N SER A 269 -16.72 25.57 -17.33
CA SER A 269 -17.89 25.93 -18.12
C SER A 269 -18.81 26.76 -17.25
N SER A 270 -18.71 28.06 -17.42
CA SER A 270 -19.71 29.03 -17.00
C SER A 270 -21.05 28.76 -17.69
N ARG A 271 -22.11 28.64 -16.87
CA ARG A 271 -23.43 29.28 -17.01
C ARG A 271 -24.44 28.75 -18.07
N ALA A 272 -25.68 28.62 -17.57
CA ALA A 272 -27.01 28.51 -18.20
C ALA A 272 -27.51 27.08 -18.50
N SER A 273 -28.43 26.53 -17.68
CA SER A 273 -29.91 26.67 -17.74
C SER A 273 -30.50 25.79 -18.86
N SER A 274 -31.44 24.86 -18.68
CA SER A 274 -32.62 24.80 -17.80
C SER A 274 -33.26 23.38 -17.81
N GLN A 275 -34.04 23.07 -16.76
CA GLN A 275 -35.15 22.08 -16.65
C GLN A 275 -34.83 20.60 -16.26
N ALA A 276 -34.66 20.37 -14.95
CA ALA A 276 -35.43 19.54 -13.97
C ALA A 276 -36.35 18.37 -14.42
N PRO A 277 -36.86 17.49 -13.50
CA PRO A 277 -36.38 17.02 -12.17
C PRO A 277 -36.35 15.47 -12.03
N ASP A 278 -35.43 14.89 -11.25
CA ASP A 278 -35.53 14.34 -9.87
C ASP A 278 -36.36 13.05 -9.71
N GLU A 279 -35.72 11.97 -9.24
CA GLU A 279 -36.14 11.25 -8.01
C GLU A 279 -34.88 10.77 -7.26
N ASP A 280 -34.78 11.23 -6.02
CA ASP A 280 -33.70 11.12 -5.06
C ASP A 280 -33.53 9.72 -4.45
N ASP A 281 -32.30 9.41 -4.04
CA ASP A 281 -32.08 8.73 -2.76
C ASP A 281 -30.94 9.42 -2.00
N VAL A 282 -31.27 9.78 -0.77
CA VAL A 282 -30.65 10.82 0.07
C VAL A 282 -29.52 10.22 0.92
N ILE A 283 -28.34 10.86 0.91
CA ILE A 283 -27.36 10.76 2.00
C ILE A 283 -27.32 12.13 2.68
N GLU A 284 -27.85 12.21 3.89
CA GLU A 284 -27.73 13.37 4.78
C GLU A 284 -26.25 13.62 5.14
N GLU A 285 -25.66 14.66 4.58
CA GLU A 285 -24.46 15.29 5.13
C GLU A 285 -24.87 16.30 6.21
N ALA A 286 -24.50 16.01 7.46
CA ALA A 286 -24.55 16.98 8.53
C ALA A 286 -23.42 18.02 8.35
N GLU A 287 -23.80 19.24 7.98
CA GLU A 287 -22.93 20.42 7.97
C GLU A 287 -22.78 20.98 9.39
N GLU A 288 -21.58 20.90 9.99
CA GLU A 288 -21.23 21.69 11.17
C GLU A 288 -20.61 23.04 10.75
N GLN A 289 -21.28 24.12 11.16
CA GLN A 289 -20.88 25.50 10.96
C GLN A 289 -19.62 25.85 11.79
N PHE A 290 -18.52 26.18 11.11
CA PHE A 290 -17.38 26.86 11.73
C PHE A 290 -17.72 28.34 12.00
N VAL A 291 -18.03 28.66 13.25
CA VAL A 291 -18.09 30.05 13.74
C VAL A 291 -16.67 30.55 14.00
N ILE A 292 -16.16 31.42 13.12
CA ILE A 292 -14.93 32.16 13.36
C ILE A 292 -15.23 33.32 14.31
N CYS A 293 -14.92 33.14 15.60
CA CYS A 293 -14.78 34.25 16.54
C CYS A 293 -13.42 34.94 16.33
N ARG A 294 -13.46 36.16 15.77
CA ARG A 294 -12.31 37.09 15.84
C ARG A 294 -12.16 37.59 17.28
N ARG A 295 -10.94 37.51 17.82
CA ARG A 295 -10.43 38.42 18.84
C ARG A 295 -9.11 38.99 18.34
#